data_AF-A0A817W9P9-F1
#
_entry.id   AF-A0A817W9P9-F1
#
_cell.length_a   1.000
_cell.length_b   1.000
_cell.length_c   1.000
_cell.angle_alpha   90.00
_cell.angle_beta   90.00
_cell.angle_gamma   90.00
#
_symmetry.space_group_name_H-M   'P 1'
#
loop_
_entity.id
_entity.type
_entity.pdbx_description
1 polymer ?
#
loop_
_entity_poly.entity_id
_entity_poly.type
_entity_poly.pdbx_seq_one_letter_code
_entity_poly.pdbx_strand_id
1 'polypeptide(L)'
;MSDTKSLIDIIKHEQGHFDAECILFIDLSCRNLTDANSLSVCRNLIILNLNNNSLTNVRGFGTLIQLKNLSLAENRISSLDGLQSCESLETLNVAGNNLTGLKSLAPLLNLTQLRSLCLTDRQNNLTNPLCDFPSYQNDVKNNLPNLDTLDNEWLGQGFQEHLTSLESAIEQLETSYNISKSKTNEKPTIIITKAASFDRSVHLANEEYEELFQTIQMLVK
;
A
#
# COMPACT_ATOMS: atom_id res chain seq x y z
N MET A 1 29.88 -14.20 22.23
CA MET A 1 28.43 -13.95 22.40
C MET A 1 28.11 -12.76 21.54
N SER A 2 27.26 -12.99 20.53
CA SER A 2 27.11 -12.20 19.31
C SER A 2 26.76 -10.73 19.58
N ASP A 3 27.54 -9.83 18.95
CA ASP A 3 27.29 -8.39 18.82
C ASP A 3 25.99 -8.10 18.06
N THR A 4 24.84 -8.29 18.69
CA THR A 4 23.58 -7.72 18.19
C THR A 4 23.63 -6.22 18.47
N LYS A 5 24.15 -5.46 17.50
CA LYS A 5 23.90 -4.02 17.39
C LYS A 5 22.39 -3.82 17.58
N SER A 6 21.97 -3.10 18.61
CA SER A 6 20.55 -2.90 18.86
C SER A 6 19.95 -2.24 17.62
N LEU A 7 18.71 -2.59 17.24
CA LEU A 7 18.03 -1.91 16.14
C LEU A 7 17.99 -0.39 16.36
N ILE A 8 17.97 0.02 17.64
CA ILE A 8 18.09 1.42 18.07
C ILE A 8 19.45 2.02 17.68
N ASP A 9 20.54 1.24 17.74
CA ASP A 9 21.88 1.69 17.32
C ASP A 9 21.96 1.82 15.79
N ILE A 10 21.27 0.97 15.04
CA ILE A 10 21.16 1.09 13.57
C ILE A 10 20.38 2.36 13.21
N ILE A 11 19.23 2.59 13.85
CA ILE A 11 18.39 3.79 13.65
C ILE A 11 19.19 5.05 14.02
N LYS A 12 19.89 5.05 15.17
CA LYS A 12 20.73 6.17 15.61
C LYS A 12 21.92 6.43 14.69
N HIS A 13 22.52 5.38 14.14
CA HIS A 13 23.68 5.49 13.25
C HIS A 13 23.32 5.98 11.85
N GLU A 14 22.20 5.50 11.29
CA GLU A 14 21.80 5.81 9.91
C GLU A 14 21.17 7.19 9.77
N GLN A 15 20.47 7.64 10.82
CA GLN A 15 19.70 8.87 10.75
C GLN A 15 20.34 9.98 11.63
N GLY A 16 21.05 9.66 12.74
CA GLY A 16 21.43 10.62 13.80
C GLY A 16 20.74 10.42 15.18
N HIS A 17 20.92 11.34 16.13
CA HIS A 17 20.19 11.32 17.41
C HIS A 17 18.71 11.71 17.20
N PHE A 18 17.76 10.83 17.53
CA PHE A 18 16.33 11.15 17.47
C PHE A 18 15.58 10.79 18.72
N ASP A 19 14.48 11.53 18.89
CA ASP A 19 13.34 11.10 19.66
C ASP A 19 12.50 10.12 18.81
N ALA A 20 12.17 8.95 19.36
CA ALA A 20 11.44 7.90 18.64
C ALA A 20 10.03 8.35 18.22
N GLU A 21 9.51 9.41 18.86
CA GLU A 21 8.22 10.02 18.53
C GLU A 21 8.24 10.81 17.21
N CYS A 22 9.40 11.20 16.68
CA CYS A 22 9.46 11.97 15.42
C CYS A 22 9.64 11.10 14.17
N ILE A 23 9.83 9.78 14.34
CA ILE A 23 10.19 8.90 13.23
C ILE A 23 8.93 8.45 12.49
N LEU A 24 8.77 8.95 11.27
CA LEU A 24 7.62 8.65 10.40
C LEU A 24 7.93 7.61 9.31
N PHE A 25 9.20 7.49 8.91
CA PHE A 25 9.67 6.59 7.86
C PHE A 25 10.93 5.88 8.31
N ILE A 26 10.99 4.56 8.10
CA ILE A 26 12.16 3.73 8.37
C ILE A 26 12.37 2.76 7.19
N ASP A 27 13.59 2.74 6.65
CA ASP A 27 14.06 1.68 5.75
C ASP A 27 15.15 0.85 6.44
N LEU A 28 14.84 -0.42 6.66
CA LEU A 28 15.73 -1.43 7.23
C LEU A 28 15.79 -2.66 6.32
N SER A 29 15.62 -2.47 5.01
CA SER A 29 15.77 -3.54 4.03
C SER A 29 17.21 -4.04 3.94
N CYS A 30 17.38 -5.33 3.61
CA CYS A 30 18.69 -5.95 3.41
C CYS A 30 19.62 -5.92 4.64
N ARG A 31 19.08 -6.01 5.86
CA ARG A 31 19.85 -5.88 7.12
C ARG A 31 20.07 -7.19 7.87
N ASN A 32 19.65 -8.33 7.31
CA ASN A 32 19.72 -9.65 7.95
C ASN A 32 19.02 -9.69 9.33
N LEU A 33 17.97 -8.89 9.52
CA LEU A 33 17.23 -8.84 10.77
C LEU A 33 16.47 -10.15 10.98
N THR A 34 16.51 -10.67 12.21
CA THR A 34 15.74 -11.86 12.62
C THR A 34 14.56 -11.51 13.53
N ASP A 35 14.58 -10.32 14.12
CA ASP A 35 13.47 -9.71 14.84
C ASP A 35 13.41 -8.19 14.57
N ALA A 36 12.23 -7.62 14.77
CA ALA A 36 11.97 -6.19 14.64
C ALA A 36 11.20 -5.64 15.86
N ASN A 37 11.22 -6.35 17.00
CA ASN A 37 10.44 -6.01 18.20
C ASN A 37 10.83 -4.63 18.76
N SER A 38 12.08 -4.23 18.56
CA SER A 38 12.61 -2.94 19.00
C SER A 38 11.94 -1.75 18.30
N LEU A 39 11.25 -1.95 17.17
CA LEU A 39 10.48 -0.88 16.50
C LEU A 39 9.24 -0.46 17.28
N SER A 40 8.79 -1.23 18.27
CA SER A 40 7.61 -0.93 19.07
C SER A 40 7.65 0.45 19.76
N VAL A 41 8.84 1.03 19.93
CA VAL A 41 9.04 2.39 20.47
C VAL A 41 8.67 3.50 19.49
N CYS A 42 8.70 3.23 18.18
CA CYS A 42 8.44 4.21 17.11
C CYS A 42 6.95 4.30 16.80
N ARG A 43 6.14 4.74 17.77
CA ARG A 43 4.66 4.70 17.68
C ARG A 43 4.05 5.56 16.57
N ASN A 44 4.78 6.57 16.10
CA ASN A 44 4.35 7.48 15.05
C ASN A 44 4.80 7.04 13.65
N LEU A 45 5.36 5.84 13.52
CA LEU A 45 5.83 5.32 12.24
C LEU A 45 4.65 5.14 11.27
N ILE A 46 4.79 5.72 10.08
CA ILE A 46 3.79 5.68 9.00
C ILE A 46 4.23 4.69 7.91
N ILE A 47 5.52 4.65 7.59
CA ILE A 47 6.07 3.82 6.52
C ILE A 47 7.24 3.00 7.06
N LEU A 48 7.19 1.69 6.84
CA LEU A 48 8.23 0.75 7.26
C LEU A 48 8.60 -0.21 6.13
N ASN A 49 9.86 -0.14 5.71
CA ASN A 49 10.44 -1.11 4.77
C ASN A 49 11.37 -2.08 5.51
N LEU A 50 11.02 -3.36 5.48
CA LEU A 50 11.75 -4.48 6.07
C LEU A 50 12.00 -5.59 5.05
N ASN A 51 11.98 -5.25 3.75
CA ASN A 51 12.22 -6.22 2.68
C ASN A 51 13.58 -6.91 2.82
N ASN A 52 13.67 -8.14 2.33
CA ASN A 52 14.93 -8.90 2.26
C ASN A 52 15.64 -9.00 3.62
N ASN A 53 14.93 -9.57 4.58
CA ASN A 53 15.46 -9.87 5.93
C ASN A 53 15.18 -11.35 6.26
N SER A 54 15.38 -11.74 7.52
CA SER A 54 15.14 -13.10 8.01
C SER A 54 14.07 -13.15 9.11
N LEU A 55 13.09 -12.24 9.04
CA LEU A 55 11.99 -12.18 10.00
C LEU A 55 11.10 -13.43 9.85
N THR A 56 10.70 -14.01 10.97
CA THR A 56 9.82 -15.20 11.00
C THR A 56 8.41 -14.88 11.45
N ASN A 57 8.21 -13.68 12.03
CA ASN A 57 6.95 -13.20 12.54
C ASN A 57 6.99 -11.67 12.65
N VAL A 58 5.82 -11.07 12.82
CA VAL A 58 5.60 -9.62 12.96
C VAL A 58 5.05 -9.27 14.35
N ARG A 59 5.36 -10.10 15.35
CA ARG A 59 4.94 -9.83 16.73
C ARG A 59 5.55 -8.51 17.19
N GLY A 60 4.80 -7.78 18.02
CA GLY A 60 5.22 -6.47 18.52
C GLY A 60 4.89 -5.28 17.62
N PHE A 61 4.38 -5.50 16.39
CA PHE A 61 3.97 -4.40 15.51
C PHE A 61 2.63 -3.76 15.92
N GLY A 62 1.88 -4.39 16.82
CA GLY A 62 0.59 -3.86 17.28
C GLY A 62 0.66 -2.50 18.00
N THR A 63 1.86 -2.01 18.36
CA THR A 63 2.04 -0.64 18.89
C THR A 63 2.19 0.42 17.80
N LEU A 64 2.37 0.02 16.53
CA LEU A 64 2.56 0.89 15.37
C LEU A 64 1.19 1.29 14.78
N ILE A 65 0.32 1.86 15.61
CA ILE A 65 -1.08 2.13 15.25
C ILE A 65 -1.24 3.16 14.11
N GLN A 66 -0.20 3.95 13.85
CA GLN A 66 -0.14 4.94 12.76
C GLN A 66 0.42 4.37 11.45
N LEU A 67 0.84 3.10 11.44
CA LEU A 67 1.50 2.50 10.28
C LEU A 67 0.51 2.34 9.13
N LYS A 68 0.84 2.94 7.99
CA LYS A 68 0.03 2.91 6.76
C LYS A 68 0.61 2.01 5.70
N ASN A 69 1.95 1.99 5.57
CA ASN A 69 2.63 1.24 4.54
C ASN A 69 3.68 0.31 5.15
N LEU A 70 3.53 -0.99 4.92
CA LEU A 70 4.43 -2.01 5.44
C LEU A 70 4.91 -2.93 4.33
N SER A 71 6.22 -2.96 4.12
CA SER A 71 6.88 -3.85 3.17
C SER A 71 7.71 -4.89 3.93
N LEU A 72 7.37 -6.16 3.74
CA LEU A 72 7.97 -7.34 4.38
C LEU A 72 8.32 -8.41 3.34
N ALA A 73 8.47 -8.02 2.07
CA ALA A 73 8.81 -8.94 1.00
C ALA A 73 10.15 -9.65 1.28
N GLU A 74 10.33 -10.87 0.78
CA GLU A 74 11.57 -11.64 0.97
C GLU A 74 11.95 -11.79 2.46
N ASN A 75 11.04 -12.38 3.24
CA ASN A 75 11.29 -12.77 4.63
C ASN A 75 10.91 -14.25 4.82
N ARG A 76 10.77 -14.71 6.06
CA ARG A 76 10.41 -16.10 6.40
C ARG A 76 9.15 -16.16 7.26
N ILE A 77 8.25 -15.19 7.08
CA ILE A 77 7.07 -15.00 7.91
C ILE A 77 6.04 -16.08 7.59
N SER A 78 5.56 -16.79 8.61
CA SER A 78 4.54 -17.84 8.46
C SER A 78 3.18 -17.48 9.07
N SER A 79 3.14 -16.43 9.89
CA SER A 79 1.92 -15.85 10.46
C SER A 79 2.04 -14.33 10.54
N LEU A 80 0.92 -13.65 10.27
CA LEU A 80 0.78 -12.20 10.41
C LEU A 80 0.32 -11.77 11.81
N ASP A 81 0.39 -12.68 12.80
CA ASP A 81 0.08 -12.38 14.19
C ASP A 81 0.98 -11.25 14.71
N GLY A 82 0.36 -10.16 15.14
CA GLY A 82 1.01 -8.91 15.50
C GLY A 82 0.47 -7.70 14.73
N LEU A 83 -0.17 -7.92 13.58
CA LEU A 83 -0.76 -6.83 12.77
C LEU A 83 -2.21 -6.48 13.13
N GLN A 84 -2.87 -7.23 14.02
CA GLN A 84 -4.30 -7.04 14.33
C GLN A 84 -4.66 -5.62 14.80
N SER A 85 -3.70 -4.91 15.41
CA SER A 85 -3.87 -3.56 15.95
C SER A 85 -3.30 -2.46 15.06
N CYS A 86 -2.81 -2.80 13.86
CA CYS A 86 -2.34 -1.81 12.88
C CYS A 86 -3.53 -1.24 12.10
N GLU A 87 -4.48 -0.61 12.80
CA GLU A 87 -5.78 -0.19 12.25
C GLU A 87 -5.66 0.81 11.08
N SER A 88 -4.56 1.58 11.03
CA SER A 88 -4.28 2.54 9.95
C SER A 88 -3.62 1.91 8.72
N LEU A 89 -3.38 0.59 8.70
CA LEU A 89 -2.62 -0.06 7.62
C LEU A 89 -3.43 -0.05 6.33
N GLU A 90 -2.88 0.59 5.30
CA GLU A 90 -3.49 0.78 3.98
C GLU A 90 -2.88 -0.16 2.94
N THR A 91 -1.56 -0.37 3.01
CA THR A 91 -0.82 -1.22 2.05
C THR A 91 0.10 -2.20 2.77
N LEU A 92 0.02 -3.48 2.40
CA LEU A 92 0.86 -4.54 2.93
C LEU A 92 1.48 -5.37 1.81
N ASN A 93 2.81 -5.45 1.78
CA ASN A 93 3.54 -6.37 0.91
C ASN A 93 4.21 -7.46 1.74
N VAL A 94 3.84 -8.72 1.51
CA VAL A 94 4.41 -9.92 2.13
C VAL A 94 4.81 -10.97 1.09
N ALA A 95 5.08 -10.56 -0.16
CA ALA A 95 5.54 -11.47 -1.21
C ALA A 95 6.83 -12.20 -0.82
N GLY A 96 6.97 -13.48 -1.21
CA GLY A 96 8.16 -14.26 -0.89
C GLY A 96 8.32 -14.54 0.61
N ASN A 97 7.26 -15.01 1.25
CA ASN A 97 7.23 -15.44 2.65
C ASN A 97 6.73 -16.90 2.74
N ASN A 98 6.48 -17.39 3.96
CA ASN A 98 6.07 -18.77 4.25
C ASN A 98 4.61 -18.85 4.73
N LEU A 99 3.71 -18.01 4.20
CA LEU A 99 2.29 -18.06 4.54
C LEU A 99 1.63 -19.26 3.82
N THR A 100 1.17 -20.25 4.58
CA THR A 100 0.75 -21.56 4.04
C THR A 100 -0.75 -21.72 3.81
N GLY A 101 -1.58 -20.78 4.24
CA GLY A 101 -3.00 -20.81 3.96
C GLY A 101 -3.74 -19.59 4.48
N LEU A 102 -5.04 -19.53 4.22
CA LEU A 102 -5.89 -18.39 4.56
C LEU A 102 -5.91 -18.06 6.06
N LYS A 103 -5.71 -19.06 6.92
CA LYS A 103 -5.60 -18.84 8.37
C LYS A 103 -4.43 -17.92 8.73
N SER A 104 -3.34 -17.93 7.96
CA SER A 104 -2.21 -17.02 8.15
C SER A 104 -2.57 -15.55 7.89
N LEU A 105 -3.69 -15.29 7.21
CA LEU A 105 -4.22 -13.95 6.91
C LEU A 105 -5.31 -13.51 7.91
N ALA A 106 -5.71 -14.36 8.85
CA ALA A 106 -6.73 -14.03 9.85
C ALA A 106 -6.48 -12.69 10.60
N PRO A 107 -5.22 -12.29 10.88
CA PRO A 107 -4.93 -11.00 11.50
C PRO A 107 -5.35 -9.77 10.67
N LEU A 108 -5.52 -9.92 9.35
CA LEU A 108 -5.89 -8.84 8.45
C LEU A 108 -7.40 -8.58 8.36
N LEU A 109 -8.23 -9.53 8.82
CA LEU A 109 -9.69 -9.49 8.64
C LEU A 109 -10.34 -8.25 9.25
N ASN A 110 -9.74 -7.70 10.31
CA ASN A 110 -10.27 -6.52 11.02
C ASN A 110 -9.64 -5.20 10.54
N LEU A 111 -8.71 -5.23 9.59
CA LEU A 111 -8.03 -4.03 9.08
C LEU A 111 -8.89 -3.38 8.00
N THR A 112 -9.87 -2.59 8.41
CA THR A 112 -10.86 -1.97 7.51
C THR A 112 -10.27 -0.96 6.53
N GLN A 113 -9.09 -0.44 6.84
CA GLN A 113 -8.35 0.51 6.00
C GLN A 113 -7.45 -0.16 4.96
N LEU A 114 -7.24 -1.48 5.04
CA LEU A 114 -6.36 -2.19 4.13
C LEU A 114 -6.98 -2.22 2.72
N ARG A 115 -6.31 -1.57 1.77
CA ARG A 115 -6.72 -1.46 0.36
C ARG A 115 -5.85 -2.26 -0.59
N SER A 116 -4.57 -2.44 -0.26
CA SER A 116 -3.63 -3.15 -1.11
C SER A 116 -2.91 -4.25 -0.34
N LEU A 117 -2.97 -5.47 -0.88
CA LEU A 117 -2.27 -6.64 -0.35
C LEU A 117 -1.48 -7.33 -1.46
N CYS A 118 -0.17 -7.51 -1.25
CA CYS A 118 0.67 -8.28 -2.15
C CYS A 118 1.18 -9.55 -1.43
N LEU A 119 0.74 -10.71 -1.89
CA LEU A 119 1.10 -12.05 -1.43
C LEU A 119 2.08 -12.73 -2.39
N THR A 120 2.11 -12.34 -3.66
CA THR A 120 3.06 -12.84 -4.65
C THR A 120 3.55 -11.76 -5.60
N ASP A 121 4.84 -11.82 -5.95
CA ASP A 121 5.46 -11.09 -7.03
C ASP A 121 6.11 -12.09 -7.99
N ARG A 122 5.42 -12.36 -9.09
CA ARG A 122 5.84 -13.33 -10.09
C ARG A 122 7.04 -12.88 -10.90
N GLN A 123 7.27 -11.56 -11.02
CA GLN A 123 8.40 -11.04 -11.77
C GLN A 123 9.71 -11.34 -11.05
N ASN A 124 9.69 -11.24 -9.72
CA ASN A 124 10.83 -11.52 -8.85
C ASN A 124 10.82 -12.95 -8.26
N ASN A 125 9.89 -13.80 -8.69
CA ASN A 125 9.71 -15.17 -8.19
C ASN A 125 9.52 -15.25 -6.65
N LEU A 126 8.81 -14.27 -6.10
CA LEU A 126 8.53 -14.15 -4.68
C LEU A 126 7.10 -14.61 -4.40
N THR A 127 6.93 -15.87 -4.02
CA THR A 127 5.61 -16.44 -3.76
C THR A 127 5.46 -16.90 -2.32
N ASN A 128 4.22 -16.98 -1.84
CA ASN A 128 3.86 -17.67 -0.61
C ASN A 128 3.23 -19.02 -0.97
N PRO A 129 3.41 -20.09 -0.17
CA PRO A 129 2.76 -21.38 -0.45
C PRO A 129 1.23 -21.30 -0.57
N LEU A 130 0.57 -20.33 0.08
CA LEU A 130 -0.87 -20.12 -0.11
C LEU A 130 -1.25 -19.73 -1.54
N CYS A 131 -0.34 -19.13 -2.31
CA CYS A 131 -0.61 -18.67 -3.67
C CYS A 131 -0.67 -19.85 -4.66
N ASP A 132 -0.23 -21.04 -4.25
CA ASP A 132 -0.29 -22.25 -5.07
C ASP A 132 -1.70 -22.87 -5.10
N PHE A 133 -2.58 -22.48 -4.18
CA PHE A 133 -3.98 -22.95 -4.20
C PHE A 133 -4.78 -22.23 -5.29
N PRO A 134 -5.39 -22.92 -6.26
CA PRO A 134 -6.10 -22.26 -7.37
C PRO A 134 -7.21 -21.29 -6.96
N SER A 135 -7.79 -21.47 -5.77
CA SER A 135 -8.85 -20.62 -5.24
C SER A 135 -8.35 -19.41 -4.45
N TYR A 136 -7.05 -19.27 -4.18
CA TYR A 136 -6.54 -18.31 -3.19
C TYR A 136 -7.00 -16.88 -3.48
N GLN A 137 -7.01 -16.43 -4.74
CA GLN A 137 -7.42 -15.08 -5.10
C GLN A 137 -8.89 -14.83 -4.74
N ASN A 138 -9.77 -15.77 -5.09
CA ASN A 138 -11.19 -15.69 -4.77
C ASN A 138 -11.41 -15.78 -3.26
N ASP A 139 -10.68 -16.65 -2.58
CA ASP A 139 -10.77 -16.79 -1.14
C ASP A 139 -10.31 -15.53 -0.41
N VAL A 140 -9.18 -14.93 -0.83
CA VAL A 140 -8.68 -13.66 -0.30
C VAL A 140 -9.69 -12.54 -0.54
N LYS A 141 -10.21 -12.41 -1.78
CA LYS A 141 -11.24 -11.42 -2.12
C LYS A 141 -12.51 -11.56 -1.26
N ASN A 142 -12.96 -12.80 -1.01
CA ASN A 142 -14.14 -13.06 -0.20
C ASN A 142 -13.93 -12.79 1.29
N ASN A 143 -12.72 -13.01 1.80
CA ASN A 143 -12.40 -12.81 3.22
C ASN A 143 -11.95 -11.36 3.53
N LEU A 144 -11.42 -10.64 2.54
CA LEU A 144 -10.94 -9.26 2.65
C LEU A 144 -11.67 -8.37 1.63
N PRO A 145 -12.98 -8.11 1.81
CA PRO A 145 -13.83 -7.44 0.83
C PRO A 145 -13.53 -5.93 0.66
N ASN A 146 -12.60 -5.40 1.46
CA ASN A 146 -12.20 -4.00 1.47
C ASN A 146 -10.97 -3.73 0.60
N LEU A 147 -10.38 -4.78 0.00
CA LEU A 147 -9.22 -4.68 -0.87
C LEU A 147 -9.60 -4.16 -2.26
N ASP A 148 -8.89 -3.14 -2.68
CA ASP A 148 -8.92 -2.61 -4.04
C ASP A 148 -8.00 -3.43 -4.96
N THR A 149 -6.84 -3.85 -4.44
CA THR A 149 -5.82 -4.59 -5.19
C THR A 149 -5.30 -5.81 -4.44
N LEU A 150 -5.05 -6.88 -5.19
CA LEU A 150 -4.37 -8.10 -4.74
C LEU A 150 -3.27 -8.46 -5.73
N ASP A 151 -2.03 -8.62 -5.25
CA ASP A 151 -0.88 -9.00 -6.08
C ASP A 151 -0.64 -8.03 -7.26
N ASN A 152 -0.89 -6.74 -7.00
CA ASN A 152 -0.89 -5.63 -7.97
C ASN A 152 -2.00 -5.71 -9.04
N GLU A 153 -2.92 -6.67 -8.93
CA GLU A 153 -4.09 -6.78 -9.80
C GLU A 153 -5.29 -6.09 -9.16
N TRP A 154 -6.03 -5.37 -9.98
CA TRP A 154 -7.25 -4.68 -9.57
C TRP A 154 -8.40 -5.68 -9.33
N LEU A 155 -9.05 -5.63 -8.16
CA LEU A 155 -10.10 -6.57 -7.78
C LEU A 155 -11.51 -6.16 -8.22
N GLY A 156 -11.68 -4.97 -8.79
CA GLY A 156 -12.98 -4.46 -9.26
C GLY A 156 -13.80 -3.69 -8.22
N GLN A 157 -13.31 -3.53 -6.98
CA GLN A 157 -14.05 -2.91 -5.87
C GLN A 157 -13.56 -1.48 -5.60
N GLY A 158 -14.46 -0.52 -5.39
CA GLY A 158 -14.11 0.88 -5.05
C GLY A 158 -13.84 1.83 -6.23
N PHE A 159 -13.28 1.34 -7.35
CA PHE A 159 -13.02 2.19 -8.54
C PHE A 159 -14.29 2.56 -9.28
N GLN A 160 -15.29 1.68 -9.40
CA GLN A 160 -16.48 1.99 -10.18
C GLN A 160 -17.23 3.21 -9.64
N GLU A 161 -17.34 3.34 -8.31
CA GLU A 161 -17.96 4.49 -7.66
C GLU A 161 -17.11 5.76 -7.81
N HIS A 162 -15.78 5.63 -7.73
CA HIS A 162 -14.86 6.75 -7.92
C HIS A 162 -14.79 7.21 -9.38
N LEU A 163 -14.81 6.28 -10.34
CA LEU A 163 -14.86 6.53 -11.78
C LEU A 163 -16.17 7.19 -12.16
N THR A 164 -17.30 6.64 -11.71
CA THR A 164 -18.63 7.23 -11.94
C THR A 164 -18.71 8.64 -11.36
N SER A 165 -18.10 8.87 -10.19
CA SER A 165 -18.02 10.19 -9.57
C SER A 165 -17.12 11.17 -10.37
N LEU A 166 -16.00 10.68 -10.91
CA LEU A 166 -15.09 11.47 -11.76
C LEU A 166 -15.72 11.81 -13.12
N GLU A 167 -16.32 10.83 -13.79
CA GLU A 167 -17.04 11.00 -15.05
C GLU A 167 -18.18 12.00 -14.90
N SER A 168 -18.97 11.89 -13.82
CA SER A 168 -20.04 12.86 -13.52
C SER A 168 -19.49 14.26 -13.23
N ALA A 169 -18.35 14.39 -12.55
CA ALA A 169 -17.71 15.68 -12.30
C ALA A 169 -17.19 16.33 -13.59
N ILE A 170 -16.64 15.54 -14.52
CA ILE A 170 -16.19 16.00 -15.83
C ILE A 170 -17.39 16.50 -16.65
N GLU A 171 -18.48 15.73 -16.71
CA GLU A 171 -19.70 16.10 -17.46
C GLU A 171 -20.32 17.43 -16.93
N GLN A 172 -20.34 17.62 -15.61
CA GLN A 172 -20.80 18.86 -14.99
C GLN A 172 -19.93 20.06 -15.34
N LEU A 173 -18.60 19.87 -15.42
CA LEU A 173 -17.66 20.92 -15.82
C LEU A 173 -17.79 21.27 -17.30
N GLU A 174 -17.93 20.29 -18.19
CA GLU A 174 -18.15 20.50 -19.63
C GLU A 174 -19.46 21.25 -19.90
N THR A 175 -20.54 20.88 -19.19
CA THR A 175 -21.83 21.56 -19.26
C THR A 175 -21.70 23.02 -18.81
N SER A 176 -21.04 23.24 -17.68
CA SER A 176 -20.80 24.59 -17.13
C SER A 176 -19.94 25.44 -18.08
N TYR A 177 -18.92 24.83 -18.71
CA TYR A 177 -18.07 25.47 -19.71
C TYR A 177 -18.86 25.89 -20.96
N ASN A 178 -19.65 24.98 -21.55
CA ASN A 178 -20.45 25.27 -22.73
C ASN A 178 -21.49 26.39 -22.48
N ILE A 179 -22.07 26.43 -21.28
CA ILE A 179 -22.95 27.52 -20.86
C ILE A 179 -22.19 28.86 -20.75
N SER A 180 -20.98 28.87 -20.17
CA SER A 180 -20.18 30.10 -20.01
C SER A 180 -19.67 30.68 -21.34
N LYS A 181 -19.25 29.83 -22.29
CA LYS A 181 -18.80 30.22 -23.63
C LYS A 181 -19.89 30.91 -24.45
N SER A 182 -21.17 30.59 -24.18
CA SER A 182 -22.31 31.27 -24.81
C SER A 182 -22.56 32.69 -24.28
N LYS A 183 -21.97 33.06 -23.14
CA LYS A 183 -22.22 34.34 -22.43
C LYS A 183 -21.04 35.31 -22.43
N THR A 184 -19.80 34.84 -22.60
CA THR A 184 -18.58 35.70 -22.56
C THR A 184 -17.48 35.17 -23.49
N ASN A 185 -16.81 36.08 -24.22
CA ASN A 185 -15.73 35.78 -25.17
C ASN A 185 -14.33 35.57 -24.52
N GLU A 186 -14.25 35.36 -23.21
CA GLU A 186 -13.00 35.15 -22.48
C GLU A 186 -12.73 33.66 -22.22
N LYS A 187 -11.47 33.23 -22.37
CA LYS A 187 -11.02 31.86 -22.08
C LYS A 187 -10.99 31.64 -20.55
N PRO A 188 -11.69 30.64 -20.00
CA PRO A 188 -11.56 30.31 -18.59
C PRO A 188 -10.24 29.55 -18.34
N THR A 189 -9.53 29.94 -17.27
CA THR A 189 -8.42 29.16 -16.71
C THR A 189 -9.01 28.17 -15.71
N ILE A 190 -9.07 26.88 -16.04
CA ILE A 190 -9.53 25.83 -15.13
C ILE A 190 -8.29 25.06 -14.65
N ILE A 191 -7.94 25.20 -13.38
CA ILE A 191 -6.89 24.42 -12.72
C ILE A 191 -7.57 23.21 -12.07
N ILE A 192 -7.39 22.02 -12.64
CA ILE A 192 -7.77 20.76 -11.98
C ILE A 192 -6.49 20.14 -11.41
N THR A 193 -6.20 20.44 -10.15
CA THR A 193 -5.15 19.74 -9.39
C THR A 193 -5.82 18.79 -8.41
N LYS A 194 -6.06 17.54 -8.82
CA LYS A 194 -6.29 16.40 -7.90
C LYS A 194 -6.29 14.99 -8.50
N ALA A 195 -5.95 14.81 -9.78
CA ALA A 195 -5.76 13.46 -10.34
C ALA A 195 -4.32 12.92 -10.15
N ALA A 196 -3.34 13.80 -9.90
CA ALA A 196 -1.92 13.45 -9.86
C ALA A 196 -1.43 12.81 -8.54
N SER A 197 -2.32 12.58 -7.56
CA SER A 197 -1.95 11.94 -6.28
C SER A 197 -2.55 10.54 -6.10
N PHE A 198 -3.17 9.97 -7.13
CA PHE A 198 -3.64 8.59 -7.07
C PHE A 198 -2.56 7.65 -7.63
N ASP A 199 -1.92 6.99 -6.68
CA ASP A 199 -1.00 5.86 -6.72
C ASP A 199 -0.35 5.46 -8.07
N ARG A 200 0.98 5.66 -8.16
CA ARG A 200 1.85 5.12 -9.21
C ARG A 200 1.91 3.59 -9.23
N SER A 201 1.27 2.89 -8.29
CA SER A 201 1.19 1.43 -8.30
C SER A 201 0.20 0.87 -9.34
N VAL A 202 -0.69 1.70 -9.92
CA VAL A 202 -1.61 1.36 -11.03
C VAL A 202 -0.89 1.39 -12.41
N HIS A 203 0.44 1.37 -12.44
CA HIS A 203 1.21 1.59 -13.67
C HIS A 203 1.29 0.37 -14.61
N LEU A 204 0.45 -0.65 -14.46
CA LEU A 204 0.48 -1.83 -15.33
C LEU A 204 -0.86 -2.32 -15.88
N ALA A 205 -1.99 -1.67 -15.57
CA ALA A 205 -3.27 -2.08 -16.13
C ALA A 205 -4.20 -0.89 -16.41
N ASN A 206 -4.06 -0.29 -17.59
CA ASN A 206 -5.16 0.08 -18.50
C ASN A 206 -4.68 1.08 -19.56
N GLU A 207 -4.74 0.69 -20.83
CA GLU A 207 -4.57 1.60 -21.98
C GLU A 207 -5.57 2.79 -21.91
N GLU A 208 -6.74 2.57 -21.31
CA GLU A 208 -7.77 3.59 -21.07
C GLU A 208 -7.31 4.73 -20.15
N TYR A 209 -6.36 4.47 -19.23
CA TYR A 209 -5.83 5.51 -18.33
C TYR A 209 -4.83 6.43 -19.04
N GLU A 210 -3.98 5.87 -19.91
CA GLU A 210 -3.13 6.68 -20.78
C GLU A 210 -3.98 7.52 -21.73
N GLU A 211 -5.06 6.96 -22.29
CA GLU A 211 -5.96 7.70 -23.18
C GLU A 211 -6.70 8.84 -22.44
N LEU A 212 -7.18 8.58 -21.21
CA LEU A 212 -7.80 9.59 -20.35
C LEU A 212 -6.79 10.67 -19.93
N PHE A 213 -5.56 10.29 -19.58
CA PHE A 213 -4.50 11.23 -19.22
C PHE A 213 -4.09 12.11 -20.39
N GLN A 214 -3.93 11.54 -21.59
CA GLN A 214 -3.67 12.29 -22.83
C GLN A 214 -4.83 13.24 -23.17
N THR A 215 -6.07 12.81 -22.98
CA THR A 215 -7.26 13.65 -23.19
C THR A 215 -7.29 14.84 -22.24
N ILE A 216 -7.00 14.63 -20.96
CA ILE A 216 -6.88 15.69 -19.96
C ILE A 216 -5.74 16.65 -20.31
N GLN A 217 -4.59 16.16 -20.78
CA GLN A 217 -3.49 17.01 -21.22
C GLN A 217 -3.84 17.86 -22.45
N MET A 218 -4.65 17.34 -23.38
CA MET A 218 -5.12 18.09 -24.55
C MET A 218 -6.09 19.21 -24.18
N LEU A 219 -6.95 19.00 -23.17
CA LEU A 219 -7.94 19.98 -22.72
C LEU A 219 -7.34 21.16 -21.94
N VAL A 220 -6.06 21.09 -21.55
CA VAL A 220 -5.34 22.08 -20.70
C VAL A 220 -4.47 23.06 -21.51
N LYS A 221 -4.56 23.08 -22.86
CA LYS A 221 -3.92 24.10 -23.73
C LYS A 221 -4.94 25.07 -24.34
#